data_AF-A0A2V8EV19-F1
#
_entry.id   AF-A0A2V8EV19-F1
#
_cell.length_a   1.000
_cell.length_b   1.000
_cell.length_c   1.000
_cell.angle_alpha   90.00
_cell.angle_beta   90.00
_cell.angle_gamma   90.00
#
_symmetry.space_group_name_H-M   'P 1'
#
loop_
_entity.id
_entity.type
_entity.pdbx_description
1 polymer ?
#
loop_
_entity_poly.entity_id
_entity_poly.type
_entity_poly.pdbx_seq_one_letter_code
_entity_poly.pdbx_strand_id
1 'polypeptide(L)'
;SAEYGRNSGAIVNVATRSGANQMHGEAFDFYRDDRFDSRNYFNPASKDTAGNETTQSLFNRKQFGVNLGGAVVKNRSFYFGSYEGLRHKQGVDLNSGTLTNAQRAAVTDPVSKNLLQFIPVAN
;
A
#
# COMPACT_ATOMS: atom_id res chain seq x y z
N SER A 1 24.47 -9.00 -27.88
CA SER A 1 23.00 -8.92 -27.77
C SER A 1 22.38 -10.16 -28.38
N ALA A 2 22.09 -11.15 -27.52
CA ALA A 2 21.35 -12.40 -27.81
C ALA A 2 20.69 -12.96 -26.54
N GLU A 3 21.04 -12.43 -25.36
CA GLU A 3 20.61 -12.89 -24.02
C GLU A 3 19.14 -12.56 -23.69
N TYR A 4 18.52 -11.66 -24.45
CA TYR A 4 17.13 -11.21 -24.23
C TYR A 4 16.18 -11.58 -25.38
N GLY A 5 16.65 -12.35 -26.37
CA GLY A 5 16.00 -12.47 -27.68
C GLY A 5 14.72 -13.31 -27.77
N ARG A 6 14.11 -13.74 -26.66
CA ARG A 6 12.95 -14.66 -26.66
C ARG A 6 11.80 -14.30 -25.72
N ASN A 7 11.77 -13.09 -25.17
CA ASN A 7 10.62 -12.60 -24.40
C ASN A 7 9.97 -11.42 -25.13
N SER A 8 8.75 -11.59 -25.64
CA SER A 8 7.90 -10.49 -26.13
C SER A 8 7.29 -9.63 -24.99
N GLY A 9 7.76 -9.82 -23.75
CA GLY A 9 7.29 -9.11 -22.55
C GLY A 9 8.38 -8.23 -21.91
N ALA A 10 8.21 -7.90 -20.63
CA ALA A 10 9.17 -7.09 -19.88
C ALA A 10 10.41 -7.89 -19.48
N ILE A 11 11.59 -7.26 -19.61
CA ILE A 11 12.85 -7.78 -19.09
C ILE A 11 13.09 -7.14 -17.73
N VAL A 12 13.07 -7.94 -16.66
CA VAL A 12 13.43 -7.49 -15.30
C VAL A 12 14.85 -7.94 -15.02
N ASN A 13 15.76 -6.99 -14.81
CA ASN A 13 17.14 -7.29 -14.42
C ASN A 13 17.33 -6.96 -12.93
N VAL A 14 17.67 -7.97 -12.15
CA VAL A 14 17.99 -7.82 -10.73
C VAL A 14 19.49 -8.02 -10.58
N ALA A 15 20.22 -6.93 -10.35
CA ALA A 15 21.65 -6.96 -10.11
C ALA A 15 21.93 -6.91 -8.60
N THR A 16 22.57 -7.94 -8.06
CA THR A 16 23.10 -7.94 -6.70
C THR A 16 24.51 -7.36 -6.67
N ARG A 17 24.96 -6.81 -5.53
CA ARG A 17 26.32 -6.28 -5.38
C ARG A 17 27.37 -7.36 -5.69
N SER A 18 28.43 -6.97 -6.39
CA SER A 18 29.59 -7.83 -6.63
C SER A 18 30.42 -7.99 -5.35
N GLY A 19 31.19 -9.08 -5.26
CA GLY A 19 32.05 -9.34 -4.11
C GLY A 19 33.15 -8.29 -3.95
N ALA A 20 33.35 -7.81 -2.72
CA ALA A 20 34.37 -6.83 -2.37
C ALA A 20 35.40 -7.41 -1.39
N ASN A 21 36.67 -7.00 -1.50
CA ASN A 21 37.71 -7.40 -0.54
C ASN A 21 37.54 -6.77 0.84
N GLN A 22 36.86 -5.62 0.89
CA GLN A 22 36.54 -4.92 2.13
C GLN A 22 35.13 -5.30 2.55
N MET A 23 34.95 -5.50 3.85
CA MET A 23 33.63 -5.69 4.43
C MET A 23 32.85 -4.39 4.32
N HIS A 24 31.66 -4.44 3.73
CA HIS A 24 30.73 -3.32 3.68
C HIS A 24 29.30 -3.81 3.91
N GLY A 25 28.45 -2.94 4.43
CA GLY A 25 27.04 -3.21 4.59
C GLY A 25 26.28 -1.91 4.76
N GLU A 26 24.97 -2.00 4.59
CA GLU A 26 24.06 -0.89 4.86
C GLU A 26 22.83 -1.40 5.60
N ALA A 27 22.22 -0.51 6.36
CA ALA A 27 20.91 -0.73 6.95
C ALA A 27 19.99 0.41 6.52
N PHE A 28 18.71 0.11 6.35
CA PHE A 28 17.71 1.08 5.98
C PHE A 28 16.41 0.83 6.74
N ASP A 29 15.64 1.89 6.92
CA ASP A 29 14.28 1.85 7.42
C ASP A 29 13.43 2.90 6.69
N PHE A 30 12.26 2.49 6.24
CA PHE A 30 11.28 3.30 5.56
C PHE A 30 9.95 3.18 6.27
N TYR A 31 9.48 4.30 6.80
CA TYR A 31 8.21 4.39 7.51
C TYR A 31 7.19 5.23 6.75
N ARG A 32 5.95 4.73 6.67
CA ARG A 32 4.80 5.47 6.14
C ARG A 32 3.56 5.19 6.97
N ASP A 33 2.80 6.23 7.26
CA ASP A 33 1.68 6.18 8.19
C ASP A 33 0.55 7.13 7.75
N ASP A 34 -0.70 6.72 7.93
CA ASP A 34 -1.88 7.53 7.60
C ASP A 34 -1.91 8.87 8.32
N ARG A 35 -1.31 8.97 9.51
CA ARG A 35 -1.24 10.23 10.28
C ARG A 35 -0.38 11.31 9.61
N PHE A 36 0.49 10.93 8.68
CA PHE A 36 1.36 11.86 7.93
C PHE A 36 0.92 12.04 6.48
N ASP A 37 0.00 11.19 6.00
CA ASP A 37 -0.52 11.25 4.64
C ASP A 37 -1.79 12.11 4.59
N SER A 38 -2.02 12.80 3.48
CA SER A 38 -3.32 13.42 3.21
C SER A 38 -4.41 12.37 3.01
N ARG A 39 -5.65 12.67 3.44
CA ARG A 39 -6.81 11.80 3.20
C ARG A 39 -6.99 11.49 1.72
N ASN A 40 -7.32 10.23 1.43
CA ASN A 40 -7.73 9.81 0.11
C ASN A 40 -9.04 10.54 -0.28
N TYR A 41 -9.16 10.97 -1.54
CA TYR A 41 -10.37 11.62 -2.05
C TYR A 41 -11.65 10.80 -1.78
N PHE A 42 -11.52 9.47 -1.84
CA PHE A 42 -12.63 8.54 -1.60
C PHE A 42 -12.78 8.10 -0.14
N ASN A 43 -12.04 8.71 0.79
CA ASN A 43 -12.16 8.51 2.24
C ASN A 43 -12.33 9.89 2.92
N PRO A 44 -13.43 10.60 2.64
CA PRO A 44 -13.67 11.90 3.25
C PRO A 44 -13.96 11.76 4.75
N ALA A 45 -13.60 12.80 5.51
CA ALA A 45 -14.05 12.93 6.89
C ALA A 45 -15.59 12.98 6.91
N SER A 46 -16.19 12.06 7.64
CA SER A 46 -17.64 11.88 7.77
C SER A 46 -17.96 11.52 9.22
N LYS A 47 -19.24 11.33 9.56
CA LYS A 47 -19.64 10.85 10.89
C LYS A 47 -20.06 9.40 10.85
N ASP A 48 -19.62 8.62 11.83
CA ASP A 48 -20.12 7.26 12.04
C ASP A 48 -21.57 7.26 12.56
N THR A 49 -22.17 6.08 12.71
CA THR A 49 -23.54 5.91 13.21
C THR A 49 -23.74 6.40 14.66
N ALA A 50 -22.67 6.61 15.41
CA ALA A 50 -22.67 7.16 16.76
C ALA A 50 -22.38 8.69 16.78
N GLY A 51 -22.20 9.31 15.61
CA GLY A 51 -21.96 10.75 15.46
C GLY A 51 -20.49 11.18 15.65
N ASN A 52 -19.56 10.24 15.75
CA ASN A 52 -18.13 10.50 15.87
C ASN A 52 -17.50 10.73 14.49
N GLU A 53 -16.49 11.59 14.42
CA GLU A 53 -15.71 11.81 13.20
C GLU A 53 -15.00 10.52 12.77
N THR A 54 -15.10 10.18 11.48
CA THR A 54 -14.42 9.03 10.90
C THR A 54 -12.94 9.32 10.75
N THR A 55 -12.13 8.41 11.30
CA THR A 55 -10.68 8.43 11.10
C THR A 55 -10.36 8.08 9.66
N GLN A 56 -9.25 8.62 9.15
CA GLN A 56 -8.72 8.19 7.86
C GLN A 56 -8.53 6.66 7.85
N SER A 57 -8.70 6.05 6.69
CA SER A 57 -8.43 4.62 6.52
C SER A 57 -7.01 4.26 6.94
N LEU A 58 -6.92 3.25 7.81
CA LEU A 58 -5.67 2.81 8.42
C LEU A 58 -4.63 2.51 7.35
N PHE A 59 -3.44 3.10 7.46
CA PHE A 59 -2.31 2.75 6.61
C PHE A 59 -1.03 2.85 7.43
N ASN A 60 -0.38 1.72 7.70
CA ASN A 60 0.89 1.69 8.43
C ASN A 60 1.84 0.71 7.75
N ARG A 61 2.95 1.25 7.22
CA ARG A 61 3.97 0.47 6.53
C ARG A 61 5.34 0.72 7.13
N LYS A 62 6.00 -0.36 7.53
CA LYS A 62 7.38 -0.40 8.02
C LYS A 62 8.17 -1.34 7.13
N GLN A 63 9.12 -0.80 6.38
CA GLN A 63 9.99 -1.56 5.49
C GLN A 63 11.43 -1.31 5.91
N PHE A 64 12.09 -2.34 6.40
CA PHE A 64 13.43 -2.23 6.95
C PHE A 64 14.29 -3.37 6.44
N GLY A 65 15.60 -3.15 6.40
CA GLY A 65 16.50 -4.18 5.92
C GLY A 65 17.95 -3.87 6.21
N VAL A 66 18.77 -4.90 6.02
CA VAL A 66 20.21 -4.83 6.15
C VAL A 66 20.86 -5.64 5.04
N ASN A 67 22.04 -5.23 4.62
CA ASN A 67 22.92 -6.08 3.84
C ASN A 67 24.34 -6.04 4.38
N LEU A 68 25.07 -7.12 4.12
CA LEU A 68 26.47 -7.26 4.48
C LEU A 68 27.17 -8.13 3.43
N GLY A 69 28.36 -7.72 3.02
CA GLY A 69 29.20 -8.52 2.14
C GLY A 69 30.67 -8.24 2.36
N GLY A 70 31.50 -9.14 1.86
CA GLY A 70 32.95 -9.05 1.96
C GLY A 70 33.65 -10.31 1.43
N ALA A 71 34.95 -10.42 1.65
CA ALA A 71 35.73 -11.58 1.24
C ALA A 71 35.78 -12.63 2.37
N VAL A 72 35.52 -13.89 2.03
CA VAL A 72 35.95 -15.05 2.83
C VAL A 72 37.46 -15.28 2.61
N VAL A 73 37.90 -15.23 1.35
CA VAL A 73 39.30 -15.26 0.93
C VAL A 73 39.52 -14.11 -0.05
N LYS A 74 40.43 -13.18 0.30
CA LYS A 74 40.71 -12.00 -0.51
C LYS A 74 41.06 -12.39 -1.95
N ASN A 75 40.50 -11.66 -2.92
CA ASN A 75 40.64 -11.88 -4.36
C ASN A 75 40.16 -13.26 -4.88
N ARG A 76 39.43 -14.04 -4.08
CA ARG A 76 39.07 -15.42 -4.46
C ARG A 76 37.63 -15.82 -4.14
N SER A 77 37.16 -15.55 -2.93
CA SER A 77 35.85 -16.00 -2.46
C SER A 77 35.20 -14.92 -1.62
N PHE A 78 33.95 -14.59 -1.96
CA PHE A 78 33.19 -13.51 -1.35
C PHE A 78 31.88 -14.04 -0.79
N TYR A 79 31.40 -13.44 0.30
CA TYR A 79 30.08 -13.67 0.85
C TYR A 79 29.24 -12.42 0.69
N PHE A 80 27.93 -12.62 0.58
CA PHE A 80 26.94 -11.56 0.59
C PHE A 80 25.65 -12.10 1.21
N GLY A 81 25.02 -11.30 2.07
CA GLY A 81 23.73 -11.59 2.66
C GLY A 81 22.90 -10.32 2.77
N SER A 82 21.61 -10.45 2.54
CA SER A 82 20.64 -9.38 2.68
C SER A 82 19.37 -9.88 3.33
N TYR A 83 18.76 -9.06 4.17
CA TYR A 83 17.46 -9.31 4.77
C TYR A 83 16.59 -8.06 4.62
N GLU A 84 15.36 -8.26 4.19
CA GLU A 84 14.34 -7.22 4.15
C GLU A 84 13.06 -7.72 4.82
N GLY A 85 12.48 -6.88 5.67
CA GLY A 85 11.20 -7.11 6.32
C GLY A 85 10.19 -6.03 5.93
N LEU A 86 9.02 -6.46 5.51
CA LEU A 86 7.86 -5.60 5.29
C LEU A 86 6.77 -5.94 6.31
N ARG A 87 6.40 -4.97 7.14
CA ARG A 87 5.21 -5.03 8.00
C ARG A 87 4.22 -3.98 7.52
N HIS A 88 3.04 -4.44 7.11
CA HIS A 88 2.04 -3.60 6.48
C HIS A 88 0.66 -3.85 7.08
N LYS A 89 -0.04 -2.78 7.45
CA LYS A 89 -1.45 -2.78 7.86
C LYS A 89 -2.18 -1.76 7.00
N GLN A 90 -3.25 -2.19 6.34
CA GLN A 90 -4.02 -1.31 5.47
C GLN A 90 -5.52 -1.62 5.54
N GLY A 91 -6.31 -0.57 5.71
CA GLY A 91 -7.76 -0.61 5.51
C GLY A 91 -8.12 -0.60 4.03
N VAL A 92 -9.23 -1.23 3.68
CA VAL A 92 -9.77 -1.23 2.32
C VAL A 92 -10.96 -0.29 2.28
N ASP A 93 -10.85 0.78 1.49
CA ASP A 93 -11.98 1.66 1.19
C ASP A 93 -12.90 1.02 0.15
N LEU A 94 -14.14 0.72 0.54
CA LEU A 94 -15.17 0.26 -0.39
C LEU A 94 -16.09 1.42 -0.74
N ASN A 95 -16.08 1.80 -2.02
CA ASN A 95 -16.97 2.82 -2.56
C ASN A 95 -18.13 2.14 -3.29
N SER A 96 -19.34 2.59 -3.01
CA SER A 96 -20.55 2.14 -3.70
C SER A 96 -21.35 3.35 -4.17
N GLY A 97 -21.99 3.23 -5.33
CA GLY A 97 -22.94 4.23 -5.79
C GLY A 97 -24.17 4.23 -4.89
N THR A 98 -24.45 5.37 -4.26
CA THR A 98 -25.67 5.58 -3.49
C THR A 98 -26.57 6.60 -4.22
N LEU A 99 -27.86 6.62 -3.85
CA LEU A 99 -28.79 7.63 -4.40
C LEU A 99 -28.42 9.02 -3.87
N THR A 100 -28.32 9.98 -4.79
CA THR A 100 -28.17 11.40 -4.43
C THR A 100 -29.39 11.91 -3.64
N ASN A 101 -29.22 13.01 -2.89
CA ASN A 101 -30.32 13.63 -2.15
C ASN A 101 -31.52 13.98 -3.05
N ALA A 102 -31.27 14.45 -4.27
CA ALA A 102 -32.32 14.74 -5.25
C ALA A 102 -33.05 13.47 -5.70
N GLN A 103 -32.33 12.37 -5.96
CA GLN A 103 -32.94 11.09 -6.34
C GLN A 103 -33.76 10.48 -5.18
N ARG A 104 -33.30 10.59 -3.93
CA ARG A 104 -34.06 10.13 -2.76
C ARG A 104 -35.34 10.96 -2.56
N ALA A 105 -35.28 12.28 -2.78
CA ALA A 105 -36.44 13.16 -2.70
C ALA A 105 -37.48 12.90 -3.79
N ALA A 106 -37.07 12.39 -4.96
CA ALA A 106 -37.96 12.05 -6.06
C ALA A 106 -38.73 10.72 -5.85
N VAL A 107 -38.40 9.93 -4.82
CA VAL A 107 -39.09 8.66 -4.52
C VAL A 107 -40.44 8.95 -3.85
N THR A 108 -41.52 8.71 -4.59
CA THR A 108 -42.90 8.95 -4.13
C THR A 108 -43.66 7.68 -3.76
N ASP A 109 -43.27 6.53 -4.32
CA ASP A 109 -43.88 5.23 -4.04
C ASP A 109 -43.74 4.83 -2.55
N PRO A 110 -44.84 4.49 -1.84
CA PRO A 110 -44.80 4.21 -0.40
C PRO A 110 -43.90 3.03 -0.01
N VAL A 111 -43.81 2.00 -0.85
CA VAL A 111 -42.96 0.82 -0.59
C VAL A 111 -41.49 1.21 -0.72
N SER A 112 -41.14 1.85 -1.83
CA SER A 112 -39.77 2.31 -2.12
C SER A 112 -39.26 3.32 -1.09
N LYS A 113 -40.13 4.20 -0.59
CA LYS A 113 -39.79 5.19 0.44
C LYS A 113 -39.43 4.55 1.79
N ASN A 114 -40.10 3.46 2.16
CA ASN A 114 -39.73 2.67 3.33
C ASN A 114 -38.39 1.94 3.15
N LEU A 115 -38.01 1.56 1.93
CA LEU A 115 -36.74 0.90 1.67
C LEU A 115 -35.55 1.86 1.71
N LEU A 116 -35.75 3.17 1.49
CA LEU A 116 -34.68 4.17 1.52
C LEU A 116 -33.91 4.20 2.84
N GLN A 117 -34.53 3.85 3.97
CA GLN A 117 -33.88 3.82 5.27
C GLN A 117 -32.75 2.78 5.36
N PHE A 118 -32.78 1.74 4.51
CA PHE A 118 -31.76 0.69 4.44
C PHE A 118 -30.69 0.98 3.39
N ILE A 119 -30.86 2.02 2.58
CA ILE A 119 -29.86 2.45 1.59
C ILE A 119 -28.95 3.51 2.25
N PRO A 120 -27.64 3.26 2.34
CA PRO A 120 -26.69 4.22 2.89
C PRO A 120 -26.76 5.57 2.16
N VAL A 121 -26.55 6.65 2.90
CA VAL A 121 -26.41 8.00 2.35
C VAL A 121 -24.99 8.17 1.80
N ALA A 122 -24.81 9.04 0.81
CA ALA A 122 -23.47 9.45 0.40
C ALA A 122 -22.74 10.12 1.58
N ASN A 123 -21.46 9.76 1.77
CA ASN A 123 -20.57 10.35 2.78
C ASN A 123 -20.15 11.78 2.39
#